data_AF-A0A6G0WT69-F1
#
_entry.id   AF-A0A6G0WT69-F1
#
_cell.length_a   1.000
_cell.length_b   1.000
_cell.length_c   1.000
_cell.angle_alpha   90.00
_cell.angle_beta   90.00
_cell.angle_gamma   90.00
#
_symmetry.space_group_name_H-M   'P 1'
#
loop_
_entity.id
_entity.type
_entity.pdbx_description
1 polymer ?
#
loop_
_entity_poly.entity_id
_entity_poly.type
_entity_poly.pdbx_seq_one_letter_code
_entity_poly.pdbx_strand_id
1 'polypeptide(L)'
;MMRAAAEGSHLSTDARNRWRSHIDASRIKLDCSHGVIYANLTVDLVHAMVRQLYFILKVCSHADYWSQPQVIAASIARYHQFMHLMRSRPKMMFVPTVDIDLVWHAHQCDPQDYARYCNDLVGKLVP
;
A
#
# COMPACT_ATOMS: atom_id res chain seq x y z
N MET A 1 7.60 -20.03 -33.55
CA MET A 1 9.01 -19.57 -33.57
C MET A 1 8.96 -18.09 -33.91
N MET A 2 9.34 -17.08 -33.11
CA MET A 2 9.99 -16.90 -31.81
C MET A 2 9.53 -15.51 -31.29
N ARG A 3 8.96 -15.44 -30.08
CA ARG A 3 9.49 -14.77 -28.86
C ARG A 3 9.77 -13.24 -28.99
N ALA A 4 8.87 -12.45 -28.41
CA ALA A 4 9.14 -11.10 -27.94
C ALA A 4 9.96 -11.17 -26.64
N ALA A 5 11.08 -10.45 -26.59
CA ALA A 5 11.97 -10.38 -25.43
C ALA A 5 11.43 -9.38 -24.41
N ALA A 6 11.31 -9.83 -23.16
CA ALA A 6 11.03 -9.02 -22.00
C ALA A 6 12.32 -8.30 -21.57
N GLU A 7 12.38 -6.99 -21.74
CA GLU A 7 13.42 -6.16 -21.12
C GLU A 7 12.92 -5.70 -19.75
N GLY A 8 13.39 -6.40 -18.72
CA GLY A 8 13.19 -6.03 -17.32
C GLY A 8 13.92 -4.71 -17.01
N SER A 9 13.16 -3.71 -16.58
CA SER A 9 13.68 -2.43 -16.10
C SER A 9 14.40 -2.60 -14.75
N HIS A 10 15.67 -3.00 -14.81
CA HIS A 10 16.56 -3.02 -13.66
C HIS A 10 17.03 -1.59 -13.40
N LEU A 11 16.36 -0.87 -12.50
CA LEU A 11 16.81 0.44 -12.03
C LEU A 11 18.25 0.30 -11.50
N SER A 12 19.18 1.03 -12.13
CA SER A 12 20.59 1.11 -11.77
C SER A 12 20.74 1.45 -10.28
N THR A 13 21.69 0.78 -9.61
CA THR A 13 22.10 1.05 -8.22
C THR A 13 22.40 2.53 -7.99
N ASP A 14 22.84 3.23 -9.03
CA ASP A 14 23.17 4.66 -9.00
C ASP A 14 21.94 5.56 -8.84
N ALA A 15 20.85 5.23 -9.54
CA ALA A 15 19.56 5.92 -9.37
C ALA A 15 19.02 5.73 -7.95
N ARG A 16 19.19 4.53 -7.36
CA ARG A 16 18.76 4.22 -5.98
C ARG A 16 19.54 5.01 -4.92
N ASN A 17 20.81 5.34 -5.17
CA ASN A 17 21.67 6.06 -4.23
C ASN A 17 21.48 7.58 -4.31
N ARG A 18 21.16 8.13 -5.48
CA ARG A 18 20.93 9.57 -5.67
C ARG A 18 19.75 10.12 -4.87
N TRP A 19 18.70 9.33 -4.67
CA TRP A 19 17.53 9.76 -3.86
C TRP A 19 17.79 9.71 -2.35
N ARG A 20 18.74 8.88 -1.89
CA ARG A 20 19.06 8.73 -0.46
C ARG A 20 19.68 9.98 0.16
N SER A 21 20.41 10.78 -0.61
CA SER A 21 21.01 12.03 -0.11
C SER A 21 20.03 13.20 0.02
N HIS A 22 18.87 13.14 -0.65
CA HIS A 22 17.88 14.21 -0.65
C HIS A 22 16.74 14.02 0.37
N ILE A 23 16.57 12.81 0.91
CA ILE A 23 15.54 12.50 1.92
C ILE A 23 16.23 12.38 3.28
N ASP A 24 16.41 13.51 3.93
CA ASP A 24 16.84 13.57 5.33
C ASP A 24 15.68 13.14 6.23
N ALA A 25 15.73 11.91 6.73
CA ALA A 25 14.74 11.34 7.65
C ALA A 25 14.62 12.13 8.96
N SER A 26 15.55 13.05 9.27
CA SER A 26 15.47 13.92 10.46
C SER A 26 14.54 15.13 10.30
N ARG A 27 13.98 15.37 9.09
CA ARG A 27 13.22 16.59 8.79
C ARG A 27 11.69 16.43 8.64
N ILE A 28 11.14 15.22 8.73
CA ILE A 28 9.68 15.06 8.75
C ILE A 28 9.16 15.30 10.16
N LYS A 29 8.90 16.57 10.49
CA LYS A 29 8.11 16.95 11.66
C LYS A 29 6.63 16.82 11.30
N LEU A 30 5.98 15.76 11.77
CA LEU A 30 4.52 15.70 11.81
C LEU A 30 4.08 16.45 13.07
N ASP A 31 3.57 17.67 12.92
CA ASP A 31 2.95 18.42 14.01
C ASP A 31 1.60 17.77 14.32
N CYS A 32 1.56 17.03 15.42
CA CYS A 32 0.32 16.61 16.06
C CYS A 32 0.18 17.46 17.32
N SER A 33 -0.66 18.50 17.27
CA SER A 33 -0.76 19.53 18.32
C SER A 33 -1.40 19.05 19.64
N HIS A 34 -1.38 17.75 19.96
CA HIS A 34 -1.86 17.19 21.23
C HIS A 34 -0.98 15.98 21.64
N GLY A 35 0.05 16.24 22.43
CA GLY A 35 0.83 15.21 23.12
C GLY A 35 1.88 14.52 22.24
N VAL A 36 3.16 14.80 22.52
CA VAL A 36 4.29 14.16 21.86
C VAL A 36 4.35 12.68 22.28
N ILE A 37 3.76 11.79 21.48
CA ILE A 37 4.12 10.39 21.48
C ILE A 37 5.34 10.25 20.56
N TYR A 38 6.50 9.93 21.13
CA TYR A 38 7.65 9.47 20.37
C TYR A 38 7.33 8.10 19.76
N ALA A 39 6.54 8.07 18.71
CA ALA A 39 6.41 6.88 17.88
C ALA A 39 7.78 6.66 17.23
N ASN A 40 8.45 5.59 17.63
CA ASN A 40 9.74 5.21 17.07
C ASN A 40 9.51 4.78 15.61
N LEU A 41 9.51 5.74 14.70
CA LEU A 41 9.19 5.53 13.28
C LEU A 41 10.42 4.92 12.59
N THR A 42 10.70 3.65 12.85
CA THR A 42 11.83 2.89 12.26
C THR A 42 11.58 2.54 10.78
N VAL A 43 10.82 3.35 10.05
CA VAL A 43 10.46 3.10 8.66
C VAL A 43 11.54 3.68 7.76
N ASP A 44 12.24 2.83 7.01
CA ASP A 44 13.08 3.27 5.89
C ASP A 44 12.16 3.82 4.79
N LEU A 45 12.01 5.14 4.77
CA LEU A 45 11.15 5.85 3.83
C LEU A 45 11.59 5.63 2.38
N VAL A 46 12.90 5.51 2.12
CA VAL A 46 13.41 5.27 0.77
C VAL A 46 12.97 3.88 0.30
N HIS A 47 13.13 2.87 1.16
CA HIS A 47 12.67 1.53 0.84
C HIS A 47 11.13 1.46 0.72
N ALA A 48 10.39 2.19 1.56
CA ALA A 48 8.94 2.30 1.48
C ALA A 48 8.46 2.93 0.17
N MET A 49 9.07 4.05 -0.25
CA MET A 49 8.79 4.71 -1.52
C MET A 49 9.07 3.79 -2.71
N VAL A 50 10.16 3.02 -2.68
CA VAL A 50 10.48 2.04 -3.73
C VAL A 50 9.41 0.95 -3.83
N ARG A 51 8.93 0.42 -2.69
CA ARG A 51 7.81 -0.55 -2.70
C ARG A 51 6.56 0.06 -3.34
N GLN A 52 6.24 1.31 -2.99
CA GLN A 52 5.06 1.99 -3.55
C GLN A 52 5.19 2.29 -5.04
N LEU A 53 6.39 2.63 -5.51
CA LEU A 53 6.65 2.80 -6.93
C LEU A 53 6.40 1.49 -7.70
N TYR A 54 6.89 0.35 -7.20
CA TYR A 54 6.63 -0.95 -7.84
C TYR A 54 5.15 -1.32 -7.85
N PHE A 55 4.41 -0.97 -6.79
CA PHE A 55 2.95 -1.16 -6.76
C PHE A 55 2.27 -0.34 -7.85
N ILE A 56 2.56 0.96 -7.93
CA ILE A 56 2.00 1.87 -8.94
C ILE A 56 2.30 1.37 -10.35
N LEU A 57 3.54 0.94 -10.62
CA LEU A 57 3.91 0.41 -11.94
C LEU A 57 3.07 -0.81 -12.33
N LYS A 58 2.75 -1.72 -11.40
CA LYS A 58 1.89 -2.89 -11.66
C LYS A 58 0.45 -2.50 -11.98
N VAL A 59 -0.09 -1.51 -11.27
CA VAL A 59 -1.46 -1.05 -11.45
C VAL A 59 -1.59 -0.23 -12.74
N CYS A 60 -0.76 0.79 -12.92
CA CYS A 60 -0.84 1.71 -14.06
C CYS A 60 -0.55 1.02 -15.40
N SER A 61 0.31 0.01 -15.44
CA SER A 61 0.57 -0.76 -16.67
C SER A 61 -0.66 -1.54 -17.17
N HIS A 62 -1.68 -1.72 -16.33
CA HIS A 62 -2.91 -2.45 -16.66
C HIS A 62 -4.16 -1.62 -16.33
N ALA A 63 -4.08 -0.29 -16.42
CA ALA A 63 -5.15 0.62 -16.00
C ALA A 63 -6.52 0.30 -16.64
N ASP A 64 -6.54 -0.10 -17.91
CA ASP A 64 -7.77 -0.48 -18.62
C ASP A 64 -8.47 -1.69 -18.00
N TYR A 65 -7.70 -2.67 -17.48
CA TYR A 65 -8.24 -3.82 -16.78
C TYR A 65 -8.82 -3.43 -15.42
N TRP A 66 -8.07 -2.65 -14.64
CA TRP A 66 -8.48 -2.23 -13.30
C TRP A 66 -9.67 -1.27 -13.31
N SER A 67 -9.89 -0.55 -14.42
CA SER A 67 -11.01 0.38 -14.58
C SER A 67 -12.33 -0.31 -14.97
N GLN A 68 -12.31 -1.62 -15.24
CA GLN A 68 -13.53 -2.35 -15.60
C GLN A 68 -14.47 -2.51 -14.40
N PRO A 69 -15.77 -2.16 -14.51
CA PRO A 69 -16.71 -2.20 -13.39
C PRO A 69 -16.80 -3.57 -12.70
N GLN A 70 -16.78 -4.66 -13.47
CA GLN A 70 -16.80 -6.02 -12.94
C GLN A 70 -15.54 -6.36 -12.12
N VAL A 71 -14.38 -5.83 -12.52
CA VAL A 71 -13.11 -6.06 -11.82
C VAL A 71 -13.11 -5.27 -10.52
N ILE A 72 -13.56 -4.02 -10.54
CA ILE A 72 -13.71 -3.19 -9.34
C ILE A 72 -14.64 -3.86 -8.34
N ALA A 73 -15.85 -4.26 -8.77
CA ALA A 73 -16.84 -4.89 -7.91
C ALA A 73 -16.31 -6.19 -7.27
N ALA A 74 -15.65 -7.04 -8.06
CA ALA A 74 -15.04 -8.27 -7.55
C ALA A 74 -13.90 -8.00 -6.56
N SER A 75 -13.09 -6.95 -6.80
CA SER A 75 -11.97 -6.57 -5.92
C SER A 75 -12.47 -6.03 -4.58
N ILE A 76 -13.55 -5.23 -4.59
CA ILE A 76 -14.22 -4.76 -3.37
C ILE A 76 -14.76 -5.95 -2.56
N ALA A 77 -15.44 -6.90 -3.22
CA ALA A 77 -15.93 -8.09 -2.53
C ALA A 77 -14.80 -8.90 -1.88
N ARG A 78 -13.68 -9.10 -2.58
CA ARG A 78 -12.49 -9.78 -2.03
C ARG A 78 -11.84 -9.00 -0.89
N TYR A 79 -11.80 -7.67 -0.97
CA TYR A 79 -11.32 -6.82 0.12
C TYR A 79 -12.15 -7.01 1.41
N HIS A 80 -13.48 -7.00 1.32
CA HIS A 80 -14.32 -7.27 2.48
C HIS A 80 -14.06 -8.67 3.06
N GLN A 81 -14.00 -9.70 2.21
CA GLN A 81 -13.69 -11.07 2.64
C GLN A 81 -12.32 -11.17 3.33
N PHE A 82 -11.32 -10.47 2.80
CA PHE A 82 -9.97 -10.40 3.36
C PHE A 82 -9.97 -9.77 4.76
N MET A 83 -10.72 -8.67 4.95
CA MET A 83 -10.84 -8.02 6.26
C MET A 83 -11.55 -8.92 7.29
N HIS A 84 -12.60 -9.65 6.86
CA HIS A 84 -13.23 -10.69 7.70
C HIS A 84 -12.25 -11.81 8.08
N LEU A 85 -11.39 -12.22 7.14
CA LEU A 85 -10.38 -13.25 7.38
C LEU A 85 -9.34 -12.79 8.41
N MET A 86 -8.86 -11.55 8.30
CA MET A 86 -7.94 -10.94 9.25
C MET A 86 -8.53 -10.88 10.67
N ARG A 87 -9.80 -10.48 10.80
CA ARG A 87 -10.53 -10.52 12.07
C ARG A 87 -10.58 -11.94 12.65
N SER A 88 -10.87 -12.92 11.81
CA SER A 88 -11.08 -14.31 12.24
C SER A 88 -9.77 -15.02 12.64
N ARG A 89 -8.62 -14.54 12.18
CA ARG A 89 -7.31 -15.17 12.39
C ARG A 89 -6.24 -14.16 12.79
N PRO A 90 -6.36 -13.50 13.96
CA PRO A 90 -5.51 -12.36 14.34
C PRO A 90 -4.05 -12.73 14.60
N LYS A 91 -3.72 -14.02 14.72
CA LYS A 91 -2.35 -14.52 14.94
C LYS A 91 -1.60 -14.83 13.63
N MET A 92 -2.25 -14.72 12.48
CA MET A 92 -1.66 -15.00 11.18
C MET A 92 -1.30 -13.70 10.46
N MET A 93 -0.20 -13.74 9.72
CA MET A 93 0.18 -12.67 8.80
C MET A 93 -0.52 -12.91 7.46
N PHE A 94 -1.28 -11.91 7.01
CA PHE A 94 -1.91 -11.91 5.69
C PHE A 94 -1.23 -10.88 4.80
N VAL A 95 -1.03 -11.23 3.54
CA VAL A 95 -0.52 -10.33 2.51
C VAL A 95 -1.63 -10.16 1.47
N PRO A 96 -2.11 -8.93 1.20
CA PRO A 96 -3.15 -8.73 0.21
C PRO A 96 -2.62 -9.02 -1.19
N THR A 97 -3.50 -9.48 -2.08
CA THR A 97 -3.24 -9.48 -3.52
C THR A 97 -3.33 -8.05 -4.05
N VAL A 98 -2.80 -7.80 -5.26
CA VAL A 98 -2.70 -6.45 -5.84
C VAL A 98 -4.04 -5.71 -5.88
N ASP A 99 -5.12 -6.42 -6.19
CA ASP A 99 -6.47 -5.86 -6.29
C ASP A 99 -7.06 -5.50 -4.93
N ILE A 100 -6.82 -6.33 -3.91
CA ILE A 100 -7.23 -6.06 -2.52
C ILE A 100 -6.47 -4.86 -1.99
N ASP A 101 -5.16 -4.82 -2.23
CA ASP A 101 -4.27 -3.73 -1.82
C ASP A 101 -4.66 -2.39 -2.50
N LEU A 102 -5.06 -2.44 -3.77
CA LEU A 102 -5.56 -1.28 -4.50
C LEU A 102 -6.85 -0.71 -3.90
N VAL A 103 -7.84 -1.58 -3.62
CA VAL A 103 -9.09 -1.14 -2.97
C VAL A 103 -8.81 -0.62 -1.56
N TRP A 104 -7.91 -1.26 -0.84
CA TRP A 104 -7.52 -0.84 0.49
C TRP A 104 -6.92 0.58 0.47
N HIS A 105 -5.95 0.85 -0.39
CA HIS A 105 -5.40 2.20 -0.54
C HIS A 105 -6.45 3.23 -0.95
N ALA A 106 -7.39 2.87 -1.83
CA ALA A 106 -8.49 3.75 -2.20
C ALA A 106 -9.41 4.07 -1.00
N HIS A 107 -9.71 3.07 -0.17
CA HIS A 107 -10.51 3.27 1.05
C HIS A 107 -9.79 4.16 2.07
N GLN A 108 -8.47 4.02 2.21
CA GLN A 108 -7.65 4.89 3.07
C GLN A 108 -7.64 6.37 2.63
N CYS A 109 -8.05 6.70 1.40
CA CYS A 109 -8.23 8.08 0.96
C CYS A 109 -9.39 8.81 1.66
N ASP A 110 -10.31 8.08 2.33
CA ASP A 110 -11.24 8.63 3.31
C ASP A 110 -10.90 8.06 4.71
N PRO A 111 -10.02 8.73 5.48
CA PRO A 111 -9.55 8.21 6.75
C PRO A 111 -10.66 8.04 7.79
N GLN A 112 -11.75 8.82 7.72
CA GLN A 112 -12.84 8.74 8.69
C GLN A 112 -13.68 7.50 8.45
N ASP A 113 -14.06 7.26 7.19
CA ASP A 113 -14.82 6.07 6.80
C ASP A 113 -13.99 4.80 7.03
N TYR A 114 -12.72 4.82 6.63
CA TYR A 114 -11.78 3.72 6.84
C TYR A 114 -11.64 3.35 8.32
N ALA A 115 -11.44 4.34 9.20
CA ALA A 115 -11.29 4.11 10.62
C ALA A 115 -12.57 3.52 11.24
N ARG A 116 -13.76 4.01 10.84
CA ARG A 116 -15.05 3.45 11.28
C ARG A 116 -15.20 2.00 10.83
N TYR A 117 -14.99 1.73 9.55
CA TYR A 117 -15.06 0.38 8.98
C TYR A 117 -14.13 -0.60 9.70
N CYS A 118 -12.87 -0.21 9.95
CA CYS A 118 -11.93 -1.06 10.70
C CYS A 118 -12.37 -1.32 12.15
N ASN A 119 -12.88 -0.30 12.84
CA ASN A 119 -13.37 -0.46 14.22
C ASN A 119 -14.61 -1.35 14.28
N ASP A 120 -15.57 -1.16 13.40
CA ASP A 120 -16.80 -1.96 13.38
C ASP A 120 -16.52 -3.42 13.02
N LEU A 121 -15.59 -3.66 12.09
CA LEU A 121 -15.29 -4.99 11.60
C LEU A 121 -14.26 -5.74 12.44
N VAL A 122 -13.13 -5.10 12.75
CA VAL A 122 -11.93 -5.73 13.36
C VAL A 122 -11.74 -5.29 14.82
N GLY A 123 -12.41 -4.22 15.27
CA GLY A 123 -12.26 -3.66 16.62
C GLY A 123 -11.02 -2.79 16.81
N LYS A 124 -10.25 -2.55 15.73
CA LYS A 124 -9.06 -1.69 15.72
C LYS A 124 -8.73 -1.27 14.30
N LEU A 125 -8.00 -0.17 14.16
CA LEU A 125 -7.42 0.25 12.90
C LEU A 125 -6.48 -0.84 12.36
N VAL A 126 -6.64 -1.19 11.08
CA VAL A 126 -5.66 -2.02 10.37
C VAL A 126 -4.68 -1.07 9.67
N PRO A 127 -3.39 -1.09 10.02
CA PRO A 127 -2.39 -0.19 9.43
C PRO A 127 -1.97 -0.64 8.02
#